data_AF-A0A7S2H2P6-F1
#
_entry.id   AF-A0A7S2H2P6-F1
#
_cell.length_a   1.000
_cell.length_b   1.000
_cell.length_c   1.000
_cell.angle_alpha   90.00
_cell.angle_beta   90.00
_cell.angle_gamma   90.00
#
_symmetry.space_group_name_H-M   'P 1'
#
loop_
_entity.id
_entity.type
_entity.pdbx_description
1 polymer ?
#
loop_
_entity_poly.entity_id
_entity_poly.type
_entity_poly.pdbx_seq_one_letter_code
_entity_poly.pdbx_strand_id
1 'polypeptide(L)'
;EGCIPGTRDEHNNGWMPEDFRKKVNEYISVRREELKKQDQTLMQEEDALLTLDEVKAVRLYSGPAYQPVNNFLREVSHLHGPFKHAVARSPELTFCATVQHIISAVRKLAAVISPEEANQPLWRGVRGELPGGFWVKDKAGMVCAVESGFMSTSRDIAAPLAYMA
;
A
#
# COMPACT_ATOMS: atom_id res chain seq x y z
N GLU A 1 -26.75 -2.64 27.26
CA GLU A 1 -26.30 -4.05 27.15
C GLU A 1 -26.41 -4.46 25.69
N GLY A 2 -25.37 -5.04 25.12
CA GLY A 2 -25.31 -5.35 23.68
C GLY A 2 -23.97 -5.02 23.02
N CYS A 3 -22.85 -5.20 23.74
CA CYS A 3 -21.55 -5.21 23.09
C CYS A 3 -21.48 -6.48 22.25
N ILE A 4 -21.53 -6.37 20.93
CA ILE A 4 -21.24 -7.48 20.03
C ILE A 4 -19.77 -7.83 20.31
N PRO A 5 -19.45 -9.07 20.76
CA PRO A 5 -18.06 -9.45 20.96
C PRO A 5 -17.34 -9.27 19.63
N GLY A 6 -16.39 -8.34 19.57
CA GLY A 6 -15.57 -8.16 18.38
C GLY A 6 -14.80 -9.44 18.12
N THR A 7 -15.08 -10.13 17.02
CA THR A 7 -14.30 -11.25 16.54
C THR A 7 -13.01 -10.69 15.94
N ARG A 8 -11.87 -10.96 16.59
CA ARG A 8 -10.56 -10.61 16.04
C ARG A 8 -10.43 -11.28 14.69
N ASP A 9 -10.31 -10.49 13.62
CA ASP A 9 -9.93 -10.93 12.28
C ASP A 9 -10.61 -12.24 11.84
N GLU A 10 -11.94 -12.24 11.91
CA GLU A 10 -12.81 -13.42 11.77
C GLU A 10 -12.52 -14.24 10.50
N HIS A 11 -12.20 -13.56 9.40
CA HIS A 11 -11.88 -14.19 8.12
C HIS A 11 -10.46 -14.76 8.03
N ASN A 12 -9.62 -14.55 9.04
CA ASN A 12 -8.27 -15.08 9.14
C ASN A 12 -8.07 -15.88 10.44
N ASN A 13 -9.12 -16.49 10.99
CA ASN A 13 -9.04 -17.34 12.19
C ASN A 13 -8.41 -16.64 13.40
N GLY A 14 -8.62 -15.33 13.56
CA GLY A 14 -8.11 -14.59 14.70
C GLY A 14 -6.59 -14.48 14.77
N TRP A 15 -5.91 -14.39 13.62
CA TRP A 15 -4.47 -14.17 13.55
C TRP A 15 -4.00 -12.91 14.28
N MET A 16 -2.81 -13.03 14.84
CA MET A 16 -2.00 -11.94 15.38
C MET A 16 -1.08 -11.38 14.29
N PRO A 17 -0.56 -10.15 14.44
CA PRO A 17 0.43 -9.59 13.52
C PRO A 17 1.63 -10.52 13.25
N GLU A 18 2.05 -11.31 14.23
CA GLU A 18 3.11 -12.30 14.12
C GLU A 18 2.76 -13.47 13.17
N ASP A 19 1.49 -13.91 13.17
CA ASP A 19 1.02 -14.96 12.27
C ASP A 19 1.03 -14.46 10.81
N PHE A 20 0.57 -13.22 10.61
CA PHE A 20 0.68 -12.54 9.32
C PHE A 20 2.13 -12.41 8.86
N ARG A 21 3.03 -12.00 9.76
CA ARG A 21 4.46 -11.88 9.49
C ARG A 21 5.05 -13.23 9.07
N LYS A 22 4.72 -14.29 9.80
CA LYS A 22 5.18 -15.65 9.47
C LYS A 22 4.72 -16.03 8.07
N LYS A 23 3.41 -15.92 7.78
CA LYS A 23 2.85 -16.31 6.48
C LYS A 23 3.40 -15.51 5.32
N VAL A 24 3.50 -14.18 5.43
CA VAL A 24 4.01 -13.35 4.32
C VAL A 24 5.50 -13.59 4.09
N ASN A 25 6.29 -13.83 5.14
CA ASN A 25 7.70 -14.13 4.99
C ASN A 25 7.95 -15.54 4.44
N GLU A 26 7.12 -16.52 4.79
CA GLU A 26 7.12 -17.84 4.12
C GLU A 26 6.85 -17.68 2.62
N TYR A 27 5.85 -16.89 2.24
CA TYR A 27 5.58 -16.57 0.83
C TYR A 27 6.79 -15.92 0.15
N ILE A 28 7.38 -14.87 0.75
CA ILE A 28 8.55 -14.17 0.19
C ILE A 28 9.72 -15.13 0.00
N SER A 29 10.01 -15.99 0.99
CA SER A 29 11.10 -16.97 0.91
C SER A 29 10.91 -17.95 -0.24
N VAL A 30 9.71 -18.52 -0.39
CA VAL A 30 9.39 -19.42 -1.51
C VAL A 30 9.61 -18.73 -2.85
N ARG A 31 9.10 -17.50 -3.00
CA ARG A 31 9.22 -16.72 -4.24
C ARG A 31 10.67 -16.37 -4.56
N ARG A 32 11.48 -16.02 -3.56
CA ARG A 32 12.91 -15.73 -3.75
C ARG A 32 13.67 -16.95 -4.26
N GLU A 33 13.39 -18.15 -3.75
CA GLU A 33 14.02 -19.37 -4.26
C GLU A 33 13.66 -19.65 -5.72
N GLU A 34 12.44 -19.31 -6.15
CA GLU A 34 12.05 -19.38 -7.57
C GLU A 34 12.83 -18.38 -8.43
N LEU A 35 12.99 -17.14 -7.95
CA LEU A 35 13.70 -16.08 -8.67
C LEU A 35 15.21 -16.33 -8.73
N LYS A 36 15.81 -16.93 -7.69
CA LYS A 36 17.22 -17.39 -7.71
C LYS A 36 17.48 -18.37 -8.85
N LYS A 37 16.53 -19.28 -9.12
CA LYS A 37 16.63 -20.24 -10.25
C LYS A 37 16.56 -19.56 -11.62
N GLN A 38 16.04 -18.33 -11.68
CA GLN A 38 15.90 -17.53 -12.90
C GLN A 38 17.02 -16.50 -13.06
N ASP A 39 18.09 -16.58 -12.25
CA ASP A 39 19.25 -15.68 -12.27
C ASP A 39 18.90 -14.19 -12.15
N GLN A 40 17.82 -13.88 -11.41
CA GLN A 40 17.43 -12.50 -11.15
C GLN A 40 18.23 -11.88 -10.00
N THR A 41 18.53 -10.59 -10.11
CA THR A 41 19.13 -9.82 -9.00
C THR A 41 18.12 -9.66 -7.87
N LEU A 42 18.49 -10.12 -6.67
CA LEU A 42 17.64 -10.07 -5.49
C LEU A 42 18.13 -9.04 -4.49
N MET A 43 17.21 -8.48 -3.71
CA MET A 43 17.57 -7.76 -2.49
C MET A 43 18.35 -8.69 -1.54
N GLN A 44 19.21 -8.09 -0.73
CA GLN A 44 19.90 -8.79 0.36
C GLN A 44 18.89 -9.46 1.29
N GLU A 45 19.26 -10.61 1.86
CA GLU A 45 18.34 -11.44 2.63
C GLU A 45 17.83 -10.73 3.88
N GLU A 46 18.69 -9.95 4.54
CA GLU A 46 18.36 -9.11 5.70
C GLU A 46 17.30 -8.04 5.41
N ASP A 47 17.22 -7.57 4.16
CA ASP A 47 16.27 -6.55 3.72
C ASP A 47 15.03 -7.15 3.04
N ALA A 48 15.01 -8.46 2.78
CA ALA A 48 13.97 -9.07 1.96
C ALA A 48 12.67 -9.33 2.71
N LEU A 49 12.76 -9.67 3.99
CA LEU A 49 11.62 -10.09 4.80
C LEU A 49 10.91 -8.90 5.45
N LEU A 50 9.60 -9.04 5.66
CA LEU A 50 8.83 -8.04 6.37
C LEU A 50 9.11 -8.09 7.87
N THR A 51 9.34 -6.92 8.45
CA THR A 51 9.39 -6.73 9.90
C THR A 51 7.98 -6.74 10.49
N LEU A 52 7.89 -6.85 11.81
CA LEU A 52 6.59 -6.78 12.48
C LEU A 52 5.91 -5.41 12.29
N ASP A 53 6.69 -4.32 12.28
CA ASP A 53 6.15 -2.97 12.10
C ASP A 53 5.67 -2.72 10.68
N GLU A 54 6.34 -3.29 9.69
CA GLU A 54 5.88 -3.31 8.29
C GLU A 54 4.54 -4.04 8.15
N VAL A 55 4.40 -5.21 8.79
CA VAL A 55 3.13 -5.95 8.80
C VAL A 55 2.02 -5.15 9.50
N LYS A 56 2.31 -4.57 10.67
CA LYS A 56 1.36 -3.72 11.39
C LYS A 56 0.95 -2.51 10.55
N ALA A 57 1.88 -1.84 9.89
CA ALA A 57 1.62 -0.65 9.08
C ALA A 57 0.76 -0.99 7.85
N VAL A 58 1.07 -2.08 7.13
CA VAL A 58 0.25 -2.53 5.99
C VAL A 58 -1.15 -2.94 6.45
N ARG A 59 -1.27 -3.70 7.55
CA ARG A 59 -2.58 -4.10 8.10
C ARG A 59 -3.41 -2.89 8.53
N LEU A 60 -2.79 -1.96 9.26
CA LEU A 60 -3.43 -0.72 9.70
C LEU A 60 -3.90 0.12 8.50
N TYR A 61 -3.05 0.27 7.47
CA TYR A 61 -3.40 0.96 6.23
C TYR A 61 -4.55 0.27 5.49
N SER A 62 -4.49 -1.05 5.29
CA SER A 62 -5.55 -1.81 4.60
C SER A 62 -6.88 -1.87 5.38
N GLY A 63 -6.86 -1.53 6.66
CA GLY A 63 -8.03 -1.44 7.53
C GLY A 63 -8.46 0.01 7.73
N PRO A 64 -8.50 0.51 8.97
CA PRO A 64 -9.11 1.81 9.26
C PRO A 64 -8.26 3.03 8.87
N ALA A 65 -6.95 2.87 8.64
CA ALA A 65 -6.05 4.02 8.50
C ALA A 65 -5.80 4.47 7.05
N TYR A 66 -6.39 3.84 6.03
CA TYR A 66 -6.16 4.29 4.64
C TYR A 66 -6.57 5.75 4.42
N GLN A 67 -7.68 6.20 5.02
CA GLN A 67 -8.17 7.57 4.88
C GLN A 67 -7.21 8.59 5.52
N PRO A 68 -6.91 8.54 6.83
CA PRO A 68 -6.04 9.53 7.45
C PRO A 68 -4.63 9.54 6.87
N VAL A 69 -4.06 8.36 6.54
CA VAL A 69 -2.72 8.29 5.93
C VAL A 69 -2.69 8.92 4.54
N ASN A 70 -3.66 8.61 3.67
CA ASN A 70 -3.71 9.21 2.34
C ASN A 70 -4.03 10.71 2.38
N ASN A 71 -4.89 11.16 3.30
CA ASN A 71 -5.17 12.58 3.48
C ASN A 71 -3.91 13.32 3.92
N PHE A 72 -3.19 12.82 4.91
CA PHE A 72 -1.91 13.37 5.32
C PHE A 72 -0.94 13.50 4.15
N LEU A 73 -0.78 12.44 3.35
CA LEU A 73 0.13 12.46 2.18
C LEU A 73 -0.28 13.50 1.14
N ARG A 74 -1.59 13.61 0.86
CA ARG A 74 -2.14 14.59 -0.08
C ARG A 74 -1.97 16.01 0.44
N GLU A 75 -2.27 16.27 1.71
CA GLU A 75 -2.11 17.59 2.33
C GLU A 75 -0.63 18.03 2.37
N VAL A 76 0.27 17.14 2.82
CA VAL A 76 1.72 17.42 2.88
C VAL A 76 2.32 17.63 1.49
N SER A 77 1.72 17.05 0.43
CA SER A 77 2.16 17.27 -0.95
C SER A 77 2.00 18.72 -1.42
N HIS A 78 1.02 19.44 -0.86
CA HIS A 78 0.74 20.84 -1.17
C HIS A 78 1.57 21.83 -0.33
N LEU A 79 2.27 21.35 0.70
CA LEU A 79 3.11 22.18 1.55
C LEU A 79 4.51 22.32 0.95
N HIS A 80 5.13 23.48 1.18
CA HIS A 80 6.49 23.79 0.75
C HIS A 80 7.32 24.36 1.89
N GLY A 81 8.64 24.23 1.77
CA GLY A 81 9.60 24.87 2.68
C GLY A 81 9.41 24.50 4.16
N PRO A 82 9.53 25.48 5.08
CA PRO A 82 9.50 25.22 6.53
C PRO A 82 8.22 24.55 7.03
N PHE A 83 7.06 24.86 6.45
CA PHE A 83 5.77 24.29 6.87
C PHE A 83 5.68 22.79 6.60
N LYS A 84 6.19 22.34 5.44
CA LYS A 84 6.27 20.91 5.12
C LYS A 84 7.12 20.17 6.15
N HIS A 85 8.28 20.74 6.51
CA HIS A 85 9.16 20.14 7.52
C HIS A 85 8.53 20.12 8.92
N ALA A 86 7.82 21.17 9.31
CA ALA A 86 7.13 21.25 10.59
C ALA A 86 6.06 20.16 10.72
N VAL A 87 5.20 20.00 9.72
CA VAL A 87 4.15 18.96 9.71
C VAL A 87 4.77 17.56 9.66
N ALA A 88 5.75 17.33 8.77
CA ALA A 88 6.37 16.01 8.62
C ALA A 88 7.12 15.53 9.87
N ARG A 89 7.66 16.45 10.68
CA ARG A 89 8.42 16.16 11.91
C ARG A 89 7.58 16.24 13.19
N SER A 90 6.34 16.73 13.13
CA SER A 90 5.47 16.83 14.30
C SER A 90 5.00 15.45 14.76
N PRO A 91 5.32 15.01 15.99
CA PRO A 91 4.88 13.70 16.48
C PRO A 91 3.35 13.56 16.55
N GLU A 92 2.63 14.66 16.71
CA GLU A 92 1.17 14.68 16.85
C GLU A 92 0.44 14.62 15.51
N LEU A 93 1.08 15.11 14.43
CA LEU A 93 0.43 15.29 13.13
C LEU A 93 0.98 14.36 12.05
N THR A 94 2.09 13.67 12.32
CA THR A 94 2.81 12.93 11.29
C THR A 94 2.39 11.47 11.19
N PHE A 95 2.27 10.99 9.95
CA PHE A 95 2.22 9.56 9.64
C PHE A 95 3.53 9.06 8.99
N CYS A 96 4.61 9.85 9.01
CA CYS A 96 5.86 9.56 8.29
C CYS A 96 6.44 8.16 8.61
N ALA A 97 6.47 7.75 9.89
CA ALA A 97 6.99 6.43 10.27
C ALA A 97 6.13 5.29 9.69
N THR A 98 4.80 5.40 9.82
CA THR A 98 3.86 4.44 9.23
C THR A 98 3.99 4.40 7.70
N VAL A 99 4.07 5.56 7.03
CA VAL A 99 4.29 5.68 5.59
C VAL A 99 5.60 5.01 5.18
N GLN A 100 6.69 5.22 5.93
CA GLN A 100 7.99 4.60 5.67
C GLN A 100 7.88 3.07 5.74
N HIS A 101 7.21 2.52 6.76
CA HIS A 101 6.99 1.09 6.88
C HIS A 101 6.11 0.52 5.75
N ILE A 102 5.07 1.24 5.32
CA ILE A 102 4.24 0.83 4.16
C ILE A 102 5.09 0.81 2.88
N ILE A 103 5.86 1.88 2.61
CA ILE A 103 6.72 1.96 1.41
C ILE A 103 7.74 0.81 1.42
N SER A 104 8.39 0.57 2.56
CA SER A 104 9.36 -0.51 2.71
C SER A 104 8.71 -1.87 2.43
N ALA A 105 7.54 -2.15 3.02
CA ALA A 105 6.80 -3.39 2.79
C ALA A 105 6.41 -3.57 1.30
N VAL A 106 5.88 -2.52 0.66
CA VAL A 106 5.51 -2.54 -0.76
C VAL A 106 6.73 -2.82 -1.64
N ARG A 107 7.88 -2.21 -1.35
CA ARG A 107 9.12 -2.47 -2.11
C ARG A 107 9.56 -3.92 -1.99
N LYS A 108 9.54 -4.50 -0.78
CA LYS A 108 9.90 -5.90 -0.53
C LYS A 108 8.96 -6.88 -1.26
N LEU A 109 7.65 -6.62 -1.21
CA LEU A 109 6.65 -7.43 -1.91
C LEU A 109 6.77 -7.29 -3.44
N ALA A 110 7.00 -6.08 -3.93
CA ALA A 110 7.20 -5.83 -5.37
C ALA A 110 8.45 -6.52 -5.92
N ALA A 111 9.50 -6.70 -5.09
CA ALA A 111 10.72 -7.39 -5.52
C ALA A 111 10.56 -8.91 -5.69
N VAL A 112 9.42 -9.50 -5.28
CA VAL A 112 9.15 -10.93 -5.42
C VAL A 112 7.94 -11.26 -6.31
N ILE A 113 7.36 -10.22 -6.94
CA ILE A 113 6.24 -10.37 -7.86
C ILE A 113 6.69 -11.07 -9.15
N SER A 114 5.86 -11.95 -9.71
CA SER A 114 6.15 -12.54 -11.02
C SER A 114 5.96 -11.51 -12.14
N PRO A 115 6.61 -11.72 -13.30
CA PRO A 115 6.30 -10.95 -14.50
C PRO A 115 4.81 -11.05 -14.90
N GLU A 116 4.18 -12.22 -14.70
CA GLU A 116 2.75 -12.42 -14.96
C GLU A 116 1.88 -11.51 -14.08
N GLU A 117 2.10 -11.52 -12.76
CA GLU A 117 1.39 -10.66 -11.82
C GLU A 117 1.65 -9.17 -12.06
N ALA A 118 2.88 -8.80 -12.45
CA ALA A 118 3.24 -7.42 -12.76
C ALA A 118 2.52 -6.87 -14.01
N ASN A 119 2.17 -7.74 -14.96
CA ASN A 119 1.45 -7.37 -16.18
C ASN A 119 -0.07 -7.53 -16.06
N GLN A 120 -0.57 -8.01 -14.92
CA GLN A 120 -2.00 -8.19 -14.71
C GLN A 120 -2.71 -6.83 -14.61
N PRO A 121 -3.82 -6.61 -15.34
CA PRO A 121 -4.59 -5.38 -15.22
C PRO A 121 -5.19 -5.23 -13.81
N LEU A 122 -5.17 -4.00 -13.30
CA LEU A 122 -5.73 -3.63 -12.01
C LEU A 122 -6.83 -2.58 -12.19
N TRP A 123 -7.88 -2.70 -11.38
CA TRP A 123 -9.07 -1.88 -11.44
C TRP A 123 -9.17 -0.97 -10.21
N ARG A 124 -9.60 0.27 -10.43
CA ARG A 124 -9.84 1.25 -9.36
C ARG A 124 -11.17 1.95 -9.58
N GLY A 125 -12.00 1.97 -8.54
CA GLY A 125 -13.23 2.77 -8.53
C GLY A 125 -12.89 4.22 -8.24
N VAL A 126 -13.42 5.14 -9.05
CA VAL A 126 -13.28 6.59 -8.86
C VAL A 126 -14.67 7.20 -8.92
N ARG A 127 -15.04 7.94 -7.87
CA ARG A 127 -16.30 8.67 -7.79
C ARG A 127 -16.02 10.17 -7.86
N GLY A 128 -16.81 10.90 -8.63
CA GLY A 128 -16.69 12.35 -8.82
C GLY A 128 -16.30 12.74 -10.24
N GLU A 129 -16.18 14.04 -10.47
CA GLU A 129 -15.77 14.59 -11.74
C GLU A 129 -14.24 14.68 -11.79
N LEU A 130 -13.64 14.07 -12.81
CA LEU A 130 -12.23 14.28 -13.10
C LEU A 130 -12.06 15.67 -13.75
N PRO A 131 -11.00 16.44 -13.42
CA PRO A 131 -10.77 17.73 -14.05
C PRO A 131 -10.78 17.61 -15.58
N GLY A 132 -11.32 18.59 -16.31
CA GLY A 132 -11.38 18.53 -17.78
C GLY A 132 -10.01 18.32 -18.45
N GLY A 133 -8.93 18.79 -17.82
CA GLY A 133 -7.55 18.57 -18.23
C GLY A 133 -7.02 17.15 -18.02
N PHE A 134 -7.75 16.28 -17.30
CA PHE A 134 -7.34 14.91 -17.03
C PHE A 134 -7.11 14.11 -18.33
N TRP A 135 -7.90 14.37 -19.37
CA TRP A 135 -7.79 13.67 -20.65
C TRP A 135 -6.79 14.32 -21.61
N VAL A 136 -6.16 15.43 -21.20
CA VAL A 136 -5.21 16.16 -22.02
C VAL A 136 -3.82 15.55 -21.83
N LYS A 137 -3.22 15.13 -22.95
CA LYS A 137 -1.86 14.61 -22.97
C LYS A 137 -0.85 15.70 -22.62
N ASP A 138 0.16 15.34 -21.86
CA ASP A 138 1.31 16.19 -21.58
C ASP A 138 2.23 16.34 -22.80
N LYS A 139 3.37 17.03 -22.62
CA LYS A 139 4.36 17.25 -23.68
C LYS A 139 4.97 15.95 -24.25
N ALA A 140 4.91 14.85 -23.50
CA ALA A 140 5.37 13.53 -23.94
C ALA A 140 4.24 12.70 -24.57
N GLY A 141 3.03 13.26 -24.70
CA GLY A 141 1.88 12.54 -25.26
C GLY A 141 1.16 11.65 -24.25
N MET A 142 1.42 11.81 -22.95
CA MET A 142 0.90 10.96 -21.88
C MET A 142 -0.21 11.65 -21.09
N VAL A 143 -1.29 10.94 -20.79
CA VAL A 143 -2.26 11.37 -19.78
C VAL A 143 -1.70 10.97 -18.41
N CYS A 144 -1.29 11.94 -17.60
CA CYS A 144 -0.71 11.69 -16.29
C CYS A 144 -1.60 12.26 -15.18
N ALA A 145 -1.98 11.41 -14.23
CA ALA A 145 -2.57 11.81 -12.98
C ALA A 145 -1.63 11.43 -11.84
N VAL A 146 -1.26 12.42 -11.01
CA VAL A 146 -0.39 12.19 -9.86
C VAL A 146 -1.27 11.97 -8.63
N GLU A 147 -1.14 10.79 -8.01
CA GLU A 147 -1.71 10.50 -6.69
C GLU A 147 -0.58 10.60 -5.67
N SER A 148 -0.72 11.50 -4.70
CA SER A 148 0.27 11.68 -3.63
C SER A 148 0.09 10.67 -2.49
N GLY A 149 -1.11 10.08 -2.35
CA GLY A 149 -1.35 8.96 -1.46
C GLY A 149 -0.97 7.60 -2.07
N PHE A 150 -1.28 6.52 -1.37
CA PHE A 150 -1.16 5.18 -1.90
C PHE A 150 -2.39 4.83 -2.76
N MET A 151 -2.15 4.45 -4.01
CA MET A 151 -3.20 4.07 -4.94
C MET A 151 -3.62 2.60 -4.72
N SER A 152 -4.68 2.38 -3.96
CA SER A 152 -5.29 1.05 -3.81
C SER A 152 -6.05 0.63 -5.09
N THR A 153 -5.84 -0.61 -5.52
CA THR A 153 -6.47 -1.21 -6.72
C THR A 153 -6.89 -2.65 -6.43
N SER A 154 -7.72 -3.23 -7.29
CA SER A 154 -8.20 -4.62 -7.20
C SER A 154 -7.91 -5.40 -8.48
N ARG A 155 -7.68 -6.70 -8.35
CA ARG A 155 -7.65 -7.63 -9.50
C ARG A 155 -9.05 -8.00 -9.97
N ASP A 156 -10.01 -7.97 -9.07
CA ASP A 156 -11.42 -8.19 -9.36
C ASP A 156 -12.09 -6.86 -9.68
N ILE A 157 -12.69 -6.75 -10.87
CA ILE A 157 -13.43 -5.57 -11.32
C ILE A 157 -14.73 -5.37 -10.54
N ALA A 158 -15.32 -6.42 -9.96
CA ALA A 158 -16.55 -6.30 -9.18
C ALA A 158 -16.32 -5.54 -7.86
N ALA A 159 -15.16 -5.72 -7.22
CA ALA A 159 -14.81 -5.04 -5.97
C ALA A 159 -14.90 -3.49 -6.06
N PRO A 160 -14.26 -2.79 -7.03
CA PRO A 160 -14.41 -1.35 -7.16
C PRO A 160 -15.82 -0.91 -7.55
N LEU A 161 -16.56 -1.71 -8.33
CA LEU A 161 -17.96 -1.42 -8.67
C LEU A 161 -18.86 -1.45 -7.43
N ALA A 162 -18.63 -2.37 -6.49
CA ALA A 162 -19.40 -2.48 -5.25
C ALA A 162 -19.28 -1.24 -4.34
N TYR A 163 -18.15 -0.50 -4.42
CA TYR A 163 -17.97 0.76 -3.69
C TYR A 163 -18.61 1.97 -4.40
N MET A 164 -19.08 1.81 -5.64
CA MET A 164 -19.69 2.88 -6.44
C MET A 164 -21.21 2.82 -6.49
N ALA A 165 -21.82 1.72 -6.04
CA ALA A 165 -23.26 1.58 -5.83
C ALA A 165 -23.74 2.41 -4.63
#